data_AF-A0A173U7G3-F1
#
_entry.id   AF-A0A173U7G3-F1
#
_cell.length_a   1.000
_cell.length_b   1.000
_cell.length_c   1.000
_cell.angle_alpha   90.00
_cell.angle_beta   90.00
_cell.angle_gamma   90.00
#
_symmetry.space_group_name_H-M   'P 1'
#
loop_
_entity.id
_entity.type
_entity.pdbx_description
1 polymer ?
#
loop_
_entity_poly.entity_id
_entity_poly.type
_entity_poly.pdbx_seq_one_letter_code
_entity_poly.pdbx_strand_id
1 'polypeptide(L)'
;MDSLTHNVRRANWLNIINQCQERPANVTVRQWLKDNDINEKSYYYWLRKFRKELYDQMQIPAVTENPTEISFFELAAPASEKVASIHESTNSTTTAIIRHGAVTLEISNDISEDVLSLLLGGNPCLRTLLKSLVSYLHVGR
;
A
#
# COMPACT_ATOMS: atom_id res chain seq x y z
N MET A 1 -4.56 -36.03 -22.40
CA MET A 1 -4.32 -34.60 -22.61
C MET A 1 -2.83 -34.40 -22.55
N ASP A 2 -2.23 -33.96 -23.65
CA ASP A 2 -0.78 -33.98 -23.82
C ASP A 2 -0.13 -32.96 -22.87
N SER A 3 1.05 -33.31 -22.33
CA SER A 3 1.81 -32.49 -21.38
C SER A 3 1.99 -31.05 -21.88
N LEU A 4 2.19 -30.88 -23.18
CA LEU A 4 2.31 -29.58 -23.83
C LEU A 4 1.03 -28.73 -23.68
N THR A 5 -0.14 -29.30 -23.93
CA THR A 5 -1.43 -28.60 -23.79
C THR A 5 -1.71 -28.21 -22.35
N HIS A 6 -1.30 -29.05 -21.39
CA HIS A 6 -1.42 -28.73 -19.96
C HIS A 6 -0.55 -27.52 -19.58
N ASN A 7 0.71 -27.50 -20.05
CA ASN A 7 1.64 -26.41 -19.74
C ASN A 7 1.21 -25.07 -20.35
N VAL A 8 0.76 -25.07 -21.61
CA VAL A 8 0.25 -23.86 -22.27
C VAL A 8 -0.97 -23.32 -21.52
N ARG A 9 -1.92 -24.20 -21.14
CA ARG A 9 -3.10 -23.79 -20.37
C ARG A 9 -2.72 -23.24 -19.00
N ARG A 10 -1.77 -23.88 -18.30
CA ARG A 10 -1.27 -23.44 -17.01
C ARG A 10 -0.63 -22.05 -17.10
N ALA A 11 0.23 -21.83 -18.10
CA ALA A 11 0.87 -20.53 -18.33
C ALA A 11 -0.16 -19.43 -18.63
N ASN A 12 -1.18 -19.72 -19.44
CA ASN A 12 -2.26 -18.78 -19.72
C ASN A 12 -2.99 -18.34 -18.44
N TRP A 13 -3.34 -19.30 -17.55
CA TRP A 13 -4.01 -18.97 -16.30
C TRP A 13 -3.15 -18.21 -15.30
N LEU A 14 -1.84 -18.46 -15.27
CA LEU A 14 -0.90 -17.63 -14.48
C LEU A 14 -0.90 -16.19 -14.98
N ASN A 15 -0.83 -15.99 -16.30
CA ASN A 15 -0.86 -14.66 -16.89
C ASN A 15 -2.15 -13.91 -16.53
N ILE A 16 -3.31 -14.56 -16.65
CA ILE A 16 -4.61 -14.01 -16.25
C ILE A 16 -4.62 -13.58 -14.78
N ILE A 17 -4.08 -14.43 -13.88
CA ILE A 17 -4.04 -14.13 -12.45
C ILE A 17 -3.14 -12.92 -12.15
N ASN A 18 -1.96 -12.84 -12.78
CA ASN A 18 -1.05 -11.71 -12.60
C ASN A 18 -1.70 -10.40 -13.07
N GLN A 19 -2.29 -10.38 -14.26
CA GLN A 19 -2.99 -9.20 -14.78
C GLN A 19 -4.17 -8.79 -13.88
N CYS A 20 -4.91 -9.75 -13.33
CA CYS A 20 -5.97 -9.46 -12.37
C CYS A 20 -5.43 -8.84 -11.07
N GLN A 21 -4.23 -9.22 -10.63
CA GLN A 21 -3.59 -8.64 -9.44
C GLN A 21 -3.07 -7.22 -9.70
N GLU A 22 -2.61 -6.95 -10.91
CA GLU A 22 -2.13 -5.65 -11.38
C GLU A 22 -3.27 -4.69 -11.80
N ARG A 23 -4.53 -5.11 -11.67
CA ARG A 23 -5.68 -4.26 -12.00
C ARG A 23 -5.63 -2.93 -11.19
N PRO A 24 -6.17 -1.83 -11.73
CA PRO A 24 -6.29 -0.57 -11.01
C PRO A 24 -7.05 -0.73 -9.68
N ALA A 25 -6.63 0.01 -8.64
CA ALA A 25 -7.18 -0.12 -7.29
C ALA A 25 -8.70 0.17 -7.20
N ASN A 26 -9.23 0.98 -8.12
CA ASN A 26 -10.66 1.30 -8.23
C ASN A 26 -11.48 0.20 -8.95
N VAL A 27 -10.84 -0.86 -9.45
CA VAL A 27 -11.51 -1.95 -10.17
C VAL A 27 -11.59 -3.19 -9.26
N THR A 28 -12.81 -3.70 -9.07
CA THR A 28 -13.01 -4.94 -8.33
C THR A 28 -12.58 -6.14 -9.18
N VAL A 29 -12.19 -7.25 -8.52
CA VAL A 29 -11.84 -8.50 -9.22
C VAL A 29 -12.98 -8.94 -10.14
N ARG A 30 -14.22 -8.89 -9.64
CA ARG A 30 -15.40 -9.31 -10.41
C ARG A 30 -15.63 -8.47 -11.66
N GLN A 31 -15.44 -7.15 -11.55
CA GLN A 31 -15.53 -6.25 -12.69
C GLN A 31 -14.42 -6.53 -13.72
N TRP A 32 -13.17 -6.66 -13.26
CA TRP A 32 -12.05 -6.97 -14.14
C TRP A 32 -12.25 -8.30 -14.90
N LEU A 33 -12.73 -9.34 -14.20
CA LEU A 33 -13.02 -10.63 -14.83
C LEU A 33 -14.12 -10.52 -15.89
N LYS A 34 -15.16 -9.73 -15.62
CA LYS A 34 -16.25 -9.48 -16.58
C LYS A 34 -15.74 -8.73 -17.81
N ASP A 35 -14.92 -7.70 -17.63
CA ASP A 35 -14.39 -6.88 -18.73
C ASP A 35 -13.39 -7.63 -19.63
N ASN A 36 -12.82 -8.72 -19.13
CA ASN A 36 -11.88 -9.59 -19.85
C ASN A 36 -12.51 -10.92 -20.30
N ASP A 37 -13.84 -11.07 -20.21
CA ASP A 37 -14.58 -12.29 -20.58
C ASP A 37 -14.09 -13.58 -19.87
N ILE A 38 -13.64 -13.44 -18.62
CA ILE A 38 -13.15 -14.56 -17.81
C ILE A 38 -14.27 -15.08 -16.91
N ASN A 39 -14.50 -16.40 -16.98
CA ASN A 39 -15.42 -17.06 -16.06
C ASN A 39 -14.90 -17.03 -14.61
N GLU A 40 -15.67 -16.41 -13.72
CA GLU A 40 -15.33 -16.24 -12.30
C GLU A 40 -15.05 -17.57 -11.57
N LYS A 41 -15.83 -18.64 -11.85
CA LYS A 41 -15.60 -19.96 -11.24
C LYS A 41 -14.27 -20.55 -11.66
N SER A 42 -13.93 -20.42 -12.95
CA SER A 42 -12.64 -20.90 -13.49
C SER A 42 -11.48 -20.12 -12.88
N TYR A 43 -11.61 -18.80 -12.75
CA TYR A 43 -10.60 -17.97 -12.11
C TYR A 43 -10.27 -18.44 -10.69
N TYR A 44 -11.30 -18.59 -9.84
CA TYR A 44 -11.08 -19.03 -8.46
C TYR A 44 -10.60 -20.47 -8.35
N TYR A 45 -11.03 -21.35 -9.27
CA TYR A 45 -10.50 -22.71 -9.35
C TYR A 45 -8.98 -22.71 -9.59
N TRP A 46 -8.50 -21.97 -10.59
CA TRP A 46 -7.07 -21.89 -10.92
C TRP A 46 -6.27 -21.16 -9.86
N LEU A 47 -6.81 -20.07 -9.30
CA LEU A 47 -6.16 -19.36 -8.19
C LEU A 47 -5.96 -20.27 -6.98
N ARG A 48 -6.97 -21.06 -6.61
CA ARG A 48 -6.85 -22.06 -5.54
C ARG A 48 -5.81 -23.14 -5.87
N LYS A 49 -5.80 -23.63 -7.12
CA LYS A 49 -4.85 -24.63 -7.58
C LYS A 49 -3.40 -24.15 -7.46
N PHE A 50 -3.09 -22.94 -7.92
CA PHE A 50 -1.74 -22.39 -7.82
C PHE A 50 -1.31 -22.08 -6.39
N ARG A 51 -2.22 -21.56 -5.55
CA ARG A 51 -1.92 -21.36 -4.13
C ARG A 51 -1.53 -22.68 -3.47
N LYS A 52 -2.27 -23.76 -3.74
CA LYS A 52 -1.95 -25.09 -3.22
C LYS A 52 -0.58 -25.57 -3.71
N GLU A 53 -0.31 -25.45 -5.01
CA GLU A 53 0.99 -25.85 -5.58
C GLU A 53 2.16 -25.07 -4.94
N LEU A 54 1.98 -23.76 -4.66
CA LEU A 54 2.97 -22.96 -3.95
C LEU A 54 3.15 -23.43 -2.50
N TYR A 55 2.06 -23.72 -1.78
CA TYR A 55 2.15 -24.25 -0.41
C TYR A 55 2.83 -25.62 -0.36
N ASP A 56 2.53 -26.51 -1.30
CA ASP A 56 3.14 -27.84 -1.36
C ASP A 56 4.65 -27.75 -1.69
N GLN A 57 5.07 -26.72 -2.44
CA GLN A 57 6.49 -26.45 -2.74
C GLN A 57 7.22 -25.75 -1.60
N MET A 58 6.53 -24.87 -0.86
CA MET A 58 7.06 -24.31 0.37
C MET A 58 7.12 -25.44 1.40
N GLN A 59 8.31 -26.02 1.60
CA GLN A 59 8.62 -26.78 2.80
C GLN A 59 8.53 -25.84 4.00
N ILE A 60 7.31 -25.62 4.48
CA ILE A 60 7.05 -25.12 5.81
C ILE A 60 7.76 -26.13 6.72
N PRO A 61 8.69 -25.71 7.60
CA PRO A 61 9.30 -26.62 8.55
C PRO A 61 8.16 -27.36 9.22
N ALA A 62 8.07 -28.67 9.00
CA ALA A 62 7.15 -29.50 9.75
C ALA A 62 7.42 -29.16 11.22
N VAL A 63 6.38 -28.75 11.94
CA VAL A 63 6.44 -28.59 13.38
C VAL A 63 7.09 -29.86 13.89
N THR A 64 8.36 -29.76 14.25
CA THR A 64 9.12 -30.90 14.75
C THR A 64 8.36 -31.32 15.99
N GLU A 65 8.15 -32.61 16.19
CA GLU A 65 7.30 -33.20 17.24
C GLU A 65 7.77 -32.92 18.68
N ASN A 66 8.70 -31.97 18.85
CA ASN A 66 8.99 -31.32 20.11
C ASN A 66 8.23 -29.99 20.16
N PRO A 67 7.16 -29.87 20.96
CA PRO A 67 6.52 -28.58 21.18
C PRO A 67 7.47 -27.75 22.04
N THR A 68 8.48 -27.13 21.41
CA THR A 68 9.04 -25.89 21.96
C THR A 68 7.87 -24.92 21.99
N GLU A 69 7.36 -24.75 23.20
CA GLU A 69 6.21 -23.96 23.61
C GLU A 69 6.07 -22.74 22.70
N ILE A 70 5.03 -22.75 21.85
CA ILE A 70 4.71 -21.61 21.00
C ILE A 70 4.28 -20.50 21.96
N SER A 71 5.23 -19.65 22.34
CA SER A 71 4.96 -18.48 23.18
C SER A 71 4.26 -17.44 22.32
N PHE A 72 2.93 -17.50 22.33
CA PHE A 72 2.11 -16.42 21.81
C PHE A 72 2.28 -15.23 22.75
N PHE A 73 3.05 -14.24 22.35
CA PHE A 73 3.06 -12.96 23.03
C PHE A 73 1.94 -12.10 22.44
N GLU A 74 1.05 -11.62 23.31
CA GLU A 74 0.02 -10.66 22.94
C GLU A 74 0.72 -9.35 22.54
N LEU A 75 0.73 -9.05 21.24
CA LEU A 75 1.06 -7.69 20.82
C LEU A 75 -0.07 -6.81 21.32
N ALA A 76 0.18 -6.05 22.39
CA ALA A 76 -0.75 -5.02 22.82
C ALA A 76 -1.07 -4.17 21.58
N ALA A 77 -2.35 -4.10 21.21
CA ALA A 77 -2.80 -3.10 20.25
C ALA A 77 -2.23 -1.76 20.73
N PRO A 78 -1.63 -0.93 19.86
CA PRO A 78 -1.10 0.35 20.30
C PRO A 78 -2.26 1.05 21.00
N ALA A 79 -2.15 1.16 22.31
CA ALA A 79 -3.07 1.97 23.08
C ALA A 79 -3.04 3.31 22.36
N SER A 80 -4.21 3.88 22.12
CA SER A 80 -4.30 5.28 21.75
C SER A 80 -3.80 6.08 22.96
N GLU A 81 -2.48 6.07 23.14
CA GLU A 81 -1.79 7.00 23.98
C GLU A 81 -2.07 8.34 23.32
N LYS A 82 -2.96 9.08 23.96
CA LYS A 82 -2.95 10.52 23.93
C LYS A 82 -1.57 10.94 24.43
N VAL A 83 -0.57 10.83 23.56
CA VAL A 83 0.81 11.24 23.82
C VAL A 83 0.72 12.75 24.04
N ALA A 84 0.80 13.12 25.31
CA ALA A 84 1.14 14.47 25.70
C ALA A 84 2.38 14.86 24.91
N SER A 85 2.26 15.95 24.17
CA SER A 85 3.29 16.51 23.30
C SER A 85 4.66 16.47 23.97
N ILE A 86 5.53 15.60 23.49
CA ILE A 86 6.97 15.82 23.61
C ILE A 86 7.28 16.81 22.49
N HIS A 87 7.23 18.09 22.84
CA HIS A 87 7.87 19.14 22.06
C HIS A 87 9.38 18.94 22.17
N GLU A 88 9.94 18.03 21.38
CA GLU A 88 11.34 18.15 21.00
C GLU A 88 11.41 19.22 19.91
N SER A 89 11.58 20.46 20.37
CA SER A 89 12.01 21.58 19.57
C SER A 89 13.39 21.27 18.99
N THR A 90 13.41 20.53 17.88
CA THR A 90 14.45 20.77 16.88
C THR A 90 14.14 22.14 16.28
N ASN A 91 15.16 22.99 16.15
CA ASN A 91 15.07 24.36 15.63
C ASN A 91 14.65 24.37 14.14
N SER A 92 13.48 23.83 13.81
CA SER A 92 12.94 23.78 12.47
C SER A 92 12.10 25.03 12.25
N THR A 93 12.43 25.76 11.19
CA THR A 93 11.70 26.94 10.72
C THR A 93 10.39 26.51 10.05
N THR A 94 9.53 25.84 10.82
CA THR A 94 8.25 25.32 10.35
C THR A 94 7.37 26.49 9.91
N THR A 95 7.01 26.47 8.63
CA THR A 95 6.28 27.56 7.95
C THR A 95 4.82 27.19 7.75
N ALA A 96 4.50 25.91 7.61
CA ALA A 96 3.13 25.43 7.53
C ALA A 96 2.95 24.07 8.21
N ILE A 97 1.75 23.82 8.75
CA ILE A 97 1.39 22.55 9.40
C ILE A 97 0.05 22.09 8.83
N ILE A 98 -0.01 20.83 8.37
CA ILE A 98 -1.23 20.17 7.90
C ILE A 98 -1.58 19.04 8.87
N ARG A 99 -2.81 19.04 9.39
CA ARG A 99 -3.28 18.02 10.35
C ARG A 99 -4.43 17.21 9.75
N HIS A 100 -4.34 15.89 9.82
CA HIS A 100 -5.41 14.98 9.43
C HIS A 100 -5.48 13.77 10.38
N GLY A 101 -6.48 13.74 11.24
CA GLY A 101 -6.62 12.72 12.29
C GLY A 101 -5.43 12.74 13.24
N ALA A 102 -4.77 11.59 13.40
CA ALA A 102 -3.55 11.46 14.21
C ALA A 102 -2.26 11.88 13.47
N VAL A 103 -2.35 12.22 12.18
CA VAL A 103 -1.19 12.57 11.35
C VAL A 103 -1.01 14.08 11.32
N THR A 104 0.20 14.55 11.63
CA THR A 104 0.62 15.95 11.49
C THR A 104 1.80 16.00 10.53
N LEU A 105 1.67 16.78 9.45
CA LEU A 105 2.74 17.06 8.50
C LEU A 105 3.23 18.49 8.74
N GLU A 106 4.50 18.62 9.11
CA GLU A 106 5.18 19.90 9.28
C GLU A 106 6.03 20.20 8.05
N ILE A 107 5.89 21.41 7.51
CA ILE A 107 6.58 21.87 6.31
C ILE A 107 7.47 23.04 6.71
N SER A 108 8.77 22.87 6.53
CA SER A 108 9.78 23.93 6.75
C SER A 108 10.07 24.69 5.45
N ASN A 109 10.60 25.91 5.59
CA ASN A 109 10.88 26.81 4.46
C ASN A 109 12.02 26.30 3.53
N ASP A 110 12.79 25.33 3.98
CA ASP A 110 13.90 24.68 3.27
C ASP A 110 13.47 23.43 2.46
N ILE A 111 12.15 23.15 2.39
CA ILE A 111 11.63 22.04 1.57
C ILE A 111 11.98 22.22 0.09
N SER A 112 12.51 21.17 -0.53
CA SER A 112 12.81 21.19 -1.98
C SER A 112 11.52 21.29 -2.82
N GLU A 113 11.61 21.99 -3.95
CA GLU A 113 10.47 22.21 -4.85
C GLU A 113 9.93 20.88 -5.43
N ASP A 114 10.81 19.90 -5.66
CA ASP A 114 10.43 18.58 -6.17
C ASP A 114 9.56 17.83 -5.15
N VAL A 115 9.95 17.84 -3.87
CA VAL A 115 9.16 17.21 -2.78
C VAL A 115 7.84 17.95 -2.57
N LEU A 116 7.85 19.28 -2.60
CA LEU A 116 6.64 20.09 -2.53
C LEU A 116 5.67 19.75 -3.68
N SER A 117 6.20 19.55 -4.90
CA SER A 117 5.41 19.21 -6.08
C SER A 117 4.78 17.81 -5.98
N LEU A 118 5.52 16.85 -5.42
CA LEU A 118 5.06 15.50 -5.16
C LEU A 118 3.95 15.49 -4.12
N LEU A 119 4.11 16.25 -3.03
CA LEU A 119 3.10 16.37 -1.97
C LEU A 119 1.79 17.00 -2.46
N LEU A 120 1.87 17.98 -3.37
CA LEU A 120 0.70 18.68 -3.91
C LEU A 120 0.09 18.00 -5.16
N GLY A 121 0.57 16.80 -5.49
CA GLY A 121 -0.02 15.95 -6.54
C GLY A 121 -0.03 16.60 -7.92
N GLY A 122 0.96 17.42 -8.24
CA GLY A 122 1.06 18.09 -9.54
C GLY A 122 -0.10 19.05 -9.88
N ASN A 123 -0.97 19.42 -8.92
CA ASN A 123 -2.06 20.36 -9.15
C ASN A 123 -1.53 21.80 -9.14
N PRO A 124 -1.38 22.47 -10.31
CA PRO A 124 -0.75 23.78 -10.40
C PRO A 124 -1.54 24.85 -9.63
N CYS A 125 -2.87 24.70 -9.53
CA CYS A 125 -3.73 25.64 -8.79
C CYS A 125 -3.47 25.64 -7.28
N LEU A 126 -3.25 24.47 -6.67
CA LEU A 126 -2.92 24.36 -5.24
C LEU A 126 -1.51 24.91 -4.97
N ARG A 127 -0.57 24.70 -5.90
CA ARG A 127 0.80 25.24 -5.83
C ARG A 127 0.81 26.76 -5.82
N THR A 128 0.00 27.41 -6.67
CA THR A 128 -0.12 28.88 -6.71
C THR A 128 -0.77 29.44 -5.43
N LEU A 129 -1.81 28.76 -4.91
CA LEU A 129 -2.48 29.17 -3.68
C LEU A 129 -1.57 29.07 -2.45
N LEU A 130 -0.77 28.00 -2.33
CA LEU A 130 0.19 27.85 -1.23
C LEU A 130 1.35 28.86 -1.34
N LYS A 131 1.89 29.10 -2.54
CA LYS A 131 2.92 30.14 -2.74
C LYS A 131 2.39 31.53 -2.39
N SER A 132 1.14 31.82 -2.76
CA SER A 132 0.47 33.07 -2.36
C SER A 132 0.34 33.15 -0.85
N LEU A 133 -0.21 32.12 -0.18
CA LEU A 133 -0.37 32.08 1.28
C LEU A 133 0.95 32.25 2.04
N VAL A 134 2.02 31.58 1.61
CA VAL A 134 3.36 31.71 2.21
C VAL A 134 3.94 33.10 1.99
N SER A 135 3.73 33.70 0.81
CA SER A 135 4.17 35.08 0.53
C SER A 135 3.41 36.13 1.35
N TYR A 136 2.10 35.95 1.53
CA TYR A 136 1.28 36.85 2.38
C TYR A 136 1.67 36.77 3.86
N LEU A 137 2.09 35.60 4.35
CA LEU A 137 2.60 35.43 5.72
C LEU A 137 3.99 36.06 5.95
N HIS A 138 4.79 36.22 4.90
CA HIS A 138 6.12 36.84 4.99
C HIS A 138 6.10 38.38 4.88
N VAL A 139 5.09 38.95 4.24
CA VAL A 139 4.92 40.42 4.09
C VAL A 139 4.21 41.06 5.28
N GLY A 140 3.51 40.28 6.10
CA GLY A 140 2.76 40.76 7.27
C GLY A 140 3.55 40.86 8.58
N ARG A 141 4.90 40.86 8.53
CA ARG A 141 5.76 40.94 9.72
C ARG A 141 6.66 42.17 9.70
#